data_AF-A0AA51LYL1-F1
#
_entry.id   AF-A0AA51LYL1-F1
#
_cell.length_a   1.000
_cell.length_b   1.000
_cell.length_c   1.000
_cell.angle_alpha   90.00
_cell.angle_beta   90.00
_cell.angle_gamma   90.00
#
_symmetry.space_group_name_H-M   'P 1'
#
loop_
_entity.id
_entity.type
_entity.pdbx_description
1 polymer ?
#
loop_
_entity_poly.entity_id
_entity_poly.type
_entity_poly.pdbx_seq_one_letter_code
_entity_poly.pdbx_strand_id
1 'polypeptide(L)' 'MKLRARNIRPEVLTDPTAARPVLIRLCGLWLALTPTEAYALADQLHDAAEETHHA' A
#
# COMPACT_ATOMS: atom_id res chain seq x y z
N MET A 1 -11.89 -15.30 9.43
CA MET A 1 -10.70 -14.80 10.17
C MET A 1 -10.69 -13.29 10.09
N LYS A 2 -10.85 -12.56 11.21
CA LYS A 2 -10.77 -11.09 11.21
C LYS A 2 -9.30 -10.69 11.38
N LEU A 3 -8.67 -10.17 10.33
CA LEU A 3 -7.33 -9.59 10.38
C LEU A 3 -7.34 -8.45 11.42
N ARG A 4 -6.78 -8.68 12.60
CA ARG A 4 -6.63 -7.62 13.60
C ARG A 4 -5.37 -6.84 13.28
N ALA A 5 -5.54 -5.68 12.64
CA ALA A 5 -4.50 -4.73 12.23
C ALA A 5 -3.78 -4.03 13.40
N ARG A 6 -3.56 -4.71 14.53
CA ARG A 6 -3.29 -4.05 15.82
C ARG A 6 -1.96 -3.26 15.88
N ASN A 7 -1.11 -3.31 14.86
CA ASN A 7 0.14 -2.53 14.74
C ASN A 7 0.63 -2.42 13.27
N ILE A 8 -0.26 -2.21 12.30
CA ILE A 8 0.20 -2.00 10.92
C ILE A 8 0.67 -0.54 10.80
N ARG A 9 1.99 -0.36 10.65
CA ARG A 9 2.57 0.93 10.26
C ARG A 9 2.82 0.89 8.75
N PRO A 10 2.03 1.59 7.94
CA PRO A 10 2.34 1.74 6.52
C PRO A 10 3.67 2.50 6.41
N GLU A 11 4.52 2.04 5.50
CA GLU A 11 5.82 2.62 5.26
C GLU A 11 6.05 2.66 3.75
N VAL A 12 6.55 3.79 3.26
CA VAL A 12 6.90 3.99 1.86
C VAL A 12 8.35 4.40 1.79
N LEU A 13 9.14 3.61 1.08
CA LEU A 13 10.55 3.90 0.80
C LEU A 13 10.71 4.08 -0.70
N THR A 14 11.60 4.98 -1.09
CA THR A 14 11.91 5.24 -2.50
C THR A 14 13.39 5.04 -2.77
N ASP A 15 13.69 4.28 -3.83
CA ASP A 15 15.04 4.11 -4.36
C ASP A 15 15.00 4.40 -5.88
N PRO A 16 15.40 5.60 -6.31
CA PRO A 16 15.32 5.99 -7.71
C PRO A 16 16.28 5.20 -8.62
N THR A 17 17.21 4.43 -8.06
CA THR A 17 18.18 3.63 -8.82
C THR A 17 17.69 2.20 -9.09
N ALA A 18 16.64 1.77 -8.39
CA ALA A 18 16.05 0.45 -8.56
C ALA A 18 15.09 0.39 -9.76
N ALA A 19 15.00 -0.79 -10.41
CA ALA A 19 14.06 -1.03 -11.50
C ALA A 19 12.58 -0.87 -11.06
N ARG A 20 12.30 -1.08 -9.77
CA ARG A 20 11.01 -0.84 -9.11
C ARG A 20 11.26 0.09 -7.91
N PRO A 21 11.18 1.42 -8.13
CA PRO A 21 11.72 2.41 -7.20
C PRO A 21 10.84 2.67 -5.97
N VAL A 22 9.62 2.14 -5.90
CA VAL A 22 8.71 2.38 -4.77
C VAL A 22 8.54 1.10 -3.98
N LEU A 23 8.85 1.13 -2.69
CA LEU A 23 8.67 -0.01 -1.78
C LEU A 23 7.62 0.35 -0.73
N ILE A 24 6.52 -0.40 -0.69
CA ILE A 24 5.39 -0.16 0.23
C ILE A 24 5.23 -1.32 1.20
N ARG A 25 5.08 -1.00 2.49
CA ARG A 25 4.71 -1.97 3.52
C ARG A 25 3.20 -1.99 3.77
N LEU A 26 2.55 -3.10 3.46
CA LEU A 26 1.11 -3.32 3.71
C LEU A 26 0.90 -4.64 4.44
N CYS A 27 0.20 -4.63 5.57
CA CYS A 27 -0.14 -5.83 6.34
C CYS A 27 1.06 -6.73 6.70
N GLY A 28 2.27 -6.15 6.83
CA GLY A 28 3.51 -6.89 7.11
C GLY A 28 4.22 -7.45 5.87
N LEU A 29 3.70 -7.20 4.67
CA LEU A 29 4.31 -7.52 3.39
C LEU A 29 4.98 -6.29 2.78
N TRP A 30 6.09 -6.50 2.08
CA TRP A 30 6.77 -5.47 1.30
C TRP A 30 6.49 -5.69 -0.19
N LEU A 31 6.04 -4.64 -0.87
CA LEU A 31 5.72 -4.64 -2.29
C LEU A 31 6.65 -3.66 -3.00
N ALA A 32 7.46 -4.17 -3.93
CA ALA A 32 8.26 -3.34 -4.82
C ALA A 32 7.47 -3.04 -6.09
N LEU A 33 7.28 -1.76 -6.39
CA LEU A 33 6.39 -1.25 -7.43
C LEU A 33 7.10 -0.22 -8.30
N THR A 34 6.65 -0.13 -9.54
CA THR A 34 6.87 1.06 -10.37
C THR A 34 6.01 2.23 -9.84
N PRO A 35 6.34 3.49 -10.19
CA PRO A 35 5.51 4.63 -9.78
C PRO A 35 4.05 4.48 -10.22
N THR A 36 3.82 4.01 -11.45
CA THR A 36 2.46 3.79 -11.98
C THR A 36 1.68 2.76 -11.20
N GLU A 37 2.30 1.62 -10.85
CA GLU A 37 1.65 0.60 -10.01
C GLU A 37 1.37 1.11 -8.60
N ALA A 38 2.27 1.91 -8.02
CA ALA A 38 2.08 2.51 -6.70
C ALA A 38 0.90 3.50 -6.68
N TYR A 39 0.76 4.33 -7.72
CA TYR A 39 -0.40 5.22 -7.86
C TYR A 39 -1.71 4.45 -7.99
N ALA A 40 -1.75 3.44 -8.86
CA ALA A 40 -2.95 2.62 -9.04
C ALA A 40 -3.37 1.91 -7.75
N LEU A 41 -2.40 1.41 -6.97
CA LEU A 41 -2.66 0.79 -5.67
C LEU A 41 -3.19 1.81 -4.65
N ALA A 42 -2.65 3.03 -4.63
CA ALA A 42 -3.12 4.08 -3.73
C ALA A 42 -4.58 4.47 -4.01
N ASP A 43 -4.95 4.59 -5.29
CA ASP A 43 -6.33 4.86 -5.72
C ASP A 43 -7.29 3.75 -5.25
N GLN A 44 -6.95 2.49 -5.53
CA GLN A 44 -7.78 1.34 -5.13
C GLN A 44 -7.96 1.24 -3.62
N LEU A 45 -6.91 1.57 -2.85
CA LEU A 45 -6.99 1.59 -1.38
C LEU A 45 -7.84 2.75 -0.86
N HIS A 46 -7.80 3.90 -1.53
CA HIS A 46 -8.64 5.05 -1.20
C HIS A 46 -10.12 4.70 -1.45
N ASP A 47 -10.45 4.19 -2.63
CA ASP A 47 -11.81 3.79 -2.99
C ASP A 47 -12.37 2.75 -2.01
N ALA A 48 -11.59 1.71 -1.70
CA ALA A 48 -12.00 0.67 -0.75
C ALA A 48 -12.21 1.20 0.68
N ALA A 49 -11.45 2.23 1.09
CA ALA A 49 -11.61 2.87 2.39
C ALA A 49 -12.91 3.68 2.47
N GLU A 50 -13.27 4.40 1.40
CA GLU A 50 -14.53 5.14 1.30
C GLU A 50 -15.72 4.18 1.31
N GLU A 51 -15.68 3.08 0.54
CA GLU A 51 -16.76 2.07 0.55
C GLU A 51 -16.99 1.45 1.94
N THR A 52 -15.92 1.23 2.70
CA THR A 52 -16.00 0.66 4.05
C THR A 52 -16.59 1.64 5.08
N HIS A 53 -16.48 2.96 4.85
CA HIS A 53 -17.03 3.98 5.76
C HIS A 53 -18.55 4.16 5.63
N HIS A 54 -19.14 3.66 4.54
CA HIS A 54 -20.57 3.77 4.24
C HIS A 54 -21.39 2.51 4.59
N ALA A 55 -20.76 1.47 5.15
CA ALA A 55 -21.37 0.20 5.54
C ALA A 55 -21.47 0.03 7.06
#